data_AF-A0A4U7AY58-F1
#
_entry.id   AF-A0A4U7AY58-F1
#
_cell.length_a   1.000
_cell.length_b   1.000
_cell.length_c   1.000
_cell.angle_alpha   90.00
_cell.angle_beta   90.00
_cell.angle_gamma   90.00
#
_symmetry.space_group_name_H-M   'P 1'
#
loop_
_entity.id
_entity.type
_entity.pdbx_description
1 polymer ?
#
loop_
_entity_poly.entity_id
_entity_poly.type
_entity_poly.pdbx_seq_one_letter_code
_entity_poly.pdbx_strand_id
1 'polypeptide(L)'
;MPQAWVTFDLQSKKEGHLLVQTYAAQDVVMPAERIIKETSLRVYKSSMDVHRTFCGACGSTLTWASDDTEKAGYGPILDLTVGTLDRDSIVKVKPDRVRWWNDGIPWIRELLRNGDEGLVVNQEAIVSVVVEDV
;
A
#
# COMPACT_ATOMS: atom_id res chain seq x y z
N MET A 1 -11.87 8.64 11.59
CA MET A 1 -10.47 8.45 12.03
C MET A 1 -10.01 7.05 11.66
N PRO A 2 -8.73 6.85 11.30
CA PRO A 2 -8.19 5.52 11.03
C PRO A 2 -8.43 4.59 12.21
N GLN A 3 -8.69 3.31 11.94
CA GLN A 3 -8.89 2.34 13.01
C GLN A 3 -7.61 2.17 13.82
N ALA A 4 -7.71 2.14 15.15
CA ALA A 4 -6.56 2.12 16.06
C ALA A 4 -5.67 0.87 15.94
N TRP A 5 -6.18 -0.20 15.30
CA TRP A 5 -5.44 -1.43 15.05
C TRP A 5 -4.50 -1.37 13.84
N VAL A 6 -4.52 -0.30 13.05
CA VAL A 6 -3.58 -0.10 11.94
C VAL A 6 -2.33 0.63 12.44
N THR A 7 -1.19 -0.03 12.32
CA THR A 7 0.12 0.52 12.68
C THR A 7 1.10 0.40 11.54
N PHE A 8 2.16 1.19 11.61
CA PHE A 8 3.25 1.22 10.63
C PHE A 8 4.58 1.15 11.33
N ASP A 9 5.46 0.33 10.78
CA ASP A 9 6.83 0.21 11.21
C ASP A 9 7.72 1.05 10.30
N LEU A 10 8.30 2.11 10.87
CA LEU A 10 9.13 3.07 10.14
C LEU A 10 10.58 2.97 10.57
N GLN A 11 11.47 2.99 9.58
CA GLN A 11 12.91 3.00 9.82
C GLN A 11 13.38 4.37 10.31
N SER A 12 14.11 4.38 11.43
CA SER A 12 14.79 5.56 11.94
C SER A 12 16.05 5.88 11.13
N LYS A 13 16.36 7.18 11.06
CA LYS A 13 17.58 7.72 10.45
C LYS A 13 18.77 7.80 11.42
N LYS A 14 18.60 7.45 12.71
CA LYS A 14 19.70 7.53 13.69
C LYS A 14 20.82 6.56 13.29
N GLU A 15 22.05 7.05 13.30
CA GLU A 15 23.23 6.32 12.83
C GLU A 15 23.49 5.04 13.65
N GLY A 16 23.76 3.94 12.95
CA GLY A 16 24.39 2.74 13.51
C GLY A 16 23.48 1.51 13.70
N HIS A 17 22.16 1.67 13.83
CA HIS A 17 21.24 0.53 13.94
C HIS A 17 19.95 0.77 13.15
N LEU A 18 19.49 -0.25 12.42
CA LEU A 18 18.16 -0.36 11.82
C LEU A 18 17.09 -0.38 12.92
N LEU A 19 16.90 0.76 13.60
CA LEU A 19 15.87 0.93 14.60
C LEU A 19 14.55 1.16 13.87
N VAL A 20 13.68 0.16 13.93
CA VAL A 20 12.29 0.27 13.51
C VAL A 20 11.47 0.73 14.71
N GLN A 21 10.61 1.72 14.49
CA GLN A 21 9.65 2.18 15.48
C GLN A 21 8.25 2.05 14.92
N THR A 22 7.33 1.61 15.77
CA THR A 22 5.91 1.46 15.43
C THR A 22 5.15 2.76 15.68
N TYR A 23 4.34 3.15 14.71
CA TYR A 23 3.51 4.36 14.75
C TYR A 23 2.06 4.01 14.46
N ALA A 24 1.12 4.75 15.07
CA ALA A 24 -0.29 4.63 14.73
C ALA A 24 -0.54 5.21 13.33
N ALA A 25 -1.58 4.73 12.64
CA ALA A 25 -1.92 5.22 11.30
C ALA A 25 -2.08 6.74 11.22
N GLN A 26 -2.64 7.38 12.24
CA GLN A 26 -2.78 8.85 12.28
C GLN A 26 -1.42 9.57 12.24
N ASP A 27 -0.41 9.02 12.91
CA ASP A 27 0.94 9.59 12.97
C ASP A 27 1.70 9.38 11.66
N VAL A 28 1.24 8.46 10.81
CA VAL A 28 1.78 8.25 9.46
C VAL A 28 1.04 9.08 8.43
N VAL A 29 -0.29 9.20 8.54
CA VAL A 29 -1.11 9.99 7.59
C VAL A 29 -0.85 11.49 7.73
N MET A 30 -0.77 11.98 8.97
CA MET A 30 -0.51 13.39 9.31
C MET A 30 0.66 13.48 10.30
N PRO A 31 1.89 13.19 9.86
CA PRO A 31 3.02 13.10 10.77
C PRO A 31 3.42 14.46 11.33
N ALA A 32 3.70 14.48 12.62
CA ALA A 32 4.41 15.59 13.24
C ALA A 32 5.82 15.73 12.62
N GLU A 33 6.36 16.95 12.58
CA GLU A 33 7.67 17.22 11.97
C GLU A 33 8.80 16.31 12.50
N ARG A 34 8.75 15.96 13.79
CA ARG A 34 9.74 15.07 14.42
C ARG A 34 9.81 13.70 13.71
N ILE A 35 8.68 13.13 13.33
CA ILE A 35 8.60 11.83 12.67
C ILE A 35 9.23 11.92 11.27
N ILE A 36 8.94 12.99 10.53
CA ILE A 36 9.53 13.24 9.21
C ILE A 36 11.07 13.40 9.31
N LYS A 37 11.53 14.14 10.32
CA LYS A 37 12.95 14.41 10.57
C LYS A 37 13.70 13.13 10.96
N GLU A 38 13.12 12.34 11.86
CA GLU A 38 13.76 11.17 12.48
C GLU A 38 13.60 9.85 11.72
N THR A 39 12.69 9.77 10.75
CA THR A 39 12.41 8.54 9.98
C THR A 39 12.54 8.74 8.46
N SER A 40 12.44 7.64 7.72
CA SER A 40 12.36 7.67 6.26
C SER A 40 11.03 8.22 5.71
N LEU A 41 10.01 8.45 6.54
CA LEU A 41 8.70 8.93 6.11
C LEU A 41 8.75 10.30 5.44
N ARG A 42 8.06 10.46 4.31
CA ARG A 42 7.85 11.73 3.63
C ARG A 42 6.38 11.94 3.35
N VAL A 43 5.98 13.21 3.29
CA VAL A 43 4.62 13.66 3.01
C VAL A 43 4.64 14.49 1.74
N TYR A 44 3.63 14.28 0.91
CA TYR A 44 3.32 15.12 -0.23
C TYR A 44 1.83 15.48 -0.21
N LYS A 45 1.55 16.78 -0.27
CA LYS A 45 0.18 17.31 -0.31
C LYS A 45 -0.21 17.54 -1.77
N SER A 46 -1.02 16.63 -2.33
CA SER A 46 -1.38 16.69 -3.75
C SER A 46 -2.53 17.66 -4.05
N SER A 47 -3.33 18.00 -3.05
CA SER A 47 -4.36 19.05 -3.11
C SER A 47 -4.69 19.55 -1.70
N MET A 48 -5.62 20.48 -1.55
CA MET A 48 -5.97 21.08 -0.25
C MET A 48 -6.34 20.04 0.82
N ASP A 49 -7.04 18.97 0.42
CA ASP A 49 -7.60 17.98 1.35
C ASP A 49 -6.97 16.60 1.19
N VAL A 50 -5.93 16.47 0.35
CA VAL A 50 -5.32 15.18 0.03
C VAL A 50 -3.86 15.11 0.46
N HIS A 51 -3.57 14.11 1.27
CA HIS A 51 -2.26 13.84 1.86
C HIS A 51 -1.76 12.47 1.42
N ARG A 52 -0.52 12.41 0.96
CA ARG A 52 0.15 11.18 0.54
C ARG A 52 1.38 10.99 1.37
N THR A 53 1.60 9.77 1.84
CA THR A 53 2.85 9.43 2.53
C THR A 53 3.56 8.26 1.87
N PHE A 54 4.89 8.31 1.93
CA PHE A 54 5.77 7.36 1.26
C PHE A 54 7.12 7.26 1.97
N CYS A 55 7.87 6.20 1.70
CA CYS A 55 9.24 6.06 2.14
C CYS A 55 10.18 6.90 1.26
N GLY A 56 10.86 7.87 1.85
CA GLY A 56 11.83 8.72 1.15
C GLY A 56 13.14 8.02 0.76
N ALA A 57 13.36 6.77 1.18
CA ALA A 57 14.54 5.98 0.81
C ALA A 57 14.31 5.11 -0.44
N CYS A 58 13.16 4.42 -0.52
CA CYS A 58 12.84 3.49 -1.62
C CYS A 58 11.68 3.94 -2.51
N GLY A 59 10.97 5.02 -2.15
CA GLY A 59 9.84 5.53 -2.91
C GLY A 59 8.52 4.77 -2.71
N SER A 60 8.50 3.71 -1.89
CA SER A 60 7.27 2.94 -1.65
C SER A 60 6.17 3.82 -1.06
N THR A 61 5.01 3.87 -1.72
CA THR A 61 3.81 4.53 -1.21
C THR A 61 3.32 3.80 0.03
N LEU A 62 2.92 4.54 1.05
CA LEU A 62 2.34 3.99 2.28
C LEU A 62 0.85 4.30 2.33
N THR A 63 0.50 5.58 2.24
CA THR A 63 -0.90 6.02 2.36
C THR A 63 -1.30 7.07 1.32
N TRP A 64 -2.58 7.06 0.98
CA TRP A 64 -3.32 8.19 0.43
C TRP A 64 -4.49 8.49 1.35
N ALA A 65 -4.66 9.73 1.76
CA ALA A 65 -5.77 10.15 2.62
C ALA A 65 -6.44 11.38 2.05
N SER A 66 -7.76 11.40 2.11
CA SER A 66 -8.60 12.54 1.73
C SER A 66 -9.55 12.87 2.86
N ASP A 67 -9.47 14.11 3.33
CA ASP A 67 -10.39 14.65 4.34
C ASP A 67 -11.67 15.23 3.73
N ASP A 68 -11.79 15.18 2.39
CA ASP A 68 -12.98 15.63 1.66
C ASP A 68 -14.21 14.77 2.00
N THR A 69 -15.06 15.30 2.88
CA THR A 69 -16.30 14.67 3.31
C THR A 69 -17.46 14.89 2.34
N GLU A 70 -17.35 15.87 1.42
CA GLU A 70 -18.47 16.32 0.59
C GLU A 70 -18.55 15.57 -0.74
N LYS A 71 -17.42 15.29 -1.40
CA LYS A 71 -17.45 14.74 -2.77
C LYS A 71 -17.78 13.26 -2.87
N ALA A 72 -17.58 12.49 -1.82
CA ALA A 72 -17.67 11.04 -1.89
C ALA A 72 -18.90 10.45 -1.20
N GLY A 73 -19.56 11.18 -0.28
CA GLY A 73 -20.64 10.64 0.54
C GLY A 73 -20.22 9.53 1.53
N TYR A 74 -18.93 9.17 1.54
CA TYR A 74 -18.34 8.13 2.40
C TYR A 74 -17.57 8.71 3.60
N GLY A 75 -17.51 10.05 3.74
CA GLY A 75 -16.64 10.71 4.73
C GLY A 75 -15.16 10.61 4.35
N PRO A 76 -14.22 10.84 5.29
CA PRO A 76 -12.79 10.77 5.04
C PRO A 76 -12.36 9.37 4.58
N ILE A 77 -11.51 9.31 3.56
CA ILE A 77 -11.03 8.06 2.94
C ILE A 77 -9.54 7.90 3.23
N LEU A 78 -9.13 6.68 3.57
CA LEU A 78 -7.73 6.27 3.72
C LEU A 78 -7.48 5.03 2.87
N ASP A 79 -6.54 5.14 1.93
CA ASP A 79 -5.99 4.01 1.20
C ASP A 79 -4.65 3.61 1.81
N LEU A 80 -4.47 2.30 1.93
CA LEU A 80 -3.23 1.65 2.38
C LEU A 80 -2.64 0.86 1.21
N THR A 81 -1.33 0.95 1.02
CA THR A 81 -0.66 0.15 -0.03
C THR A 81 -0.57 -1.31 0.41
N VAL A 82 -1.36 -2.20 -0.21
CA VAL A 82 -1.46 -3.62 0.18
C VAL A 82 -0.10 -4.32 0.19
N GLY A 83 0.80 -3.95 -0.74
CA GLY A 83 2.15 -4.53 -0.81
C GLY A 83 3.08 -4.20 0.37
N THR A 84 2.66 -3.31 1.28
CA THR A 84 3.42 -2.97 2.49
C THR A 84 2.85 -3.62 3.76
N LEU A 85 1.85 -4.49 3.62
CA LEU A 85 1.32 -5.25 4.75
C LEU A 85 2.29 -6.37 5.15
N ASP A 86 2.35 -6.66 6.45
CA ASP A 86 3.01 -7.85 6.94
C ASP A 86 2.40 -9.11 6.33
N ARG A 87 3.23 -10.15 6.20
CA ARG A 87 2.80 -11.42 5.59
C ARG A 87 1.60 -12.05 6.31
N ASP A 88 1.51 -11.92 7.62
CA ASP A 88 0.37 -12.45 8.39
C ASP A 88 -0.90 -11.58 8.28
N SER A 89 -0.75 -10.35 7.78
CA SER A 89 -1.85 -9.42 7.52
C SER A 89 -2.38 -9.58 6.10
N ILE A 90 -1.52 -9.88 5.12
CA ILE A 90 -1.93 -10.01 3.70
C ILE A 90 -2.97 -11.13 3.50
N VAL A 91 -2.86 -12.23 4.26
CA VAL A 91 -3.79 -13.37 4.18
C VAL A 91 -5.17 -13.07 4.77
N LYS A 92 -5.31 -11.97 5.52
CA LYS A 92 -6.56 -11.54 6.17
C LYS A 92 -7.31 -10.50 5.37
N VAL A 93 -6.69 -9.93 4.33
CA VAL A 93 -7.29 -8.91 3.48
C VAL A 93 -7.66 -9.51 2.14
N LYS A 94 -8.90 -9.28 1.71
CA LYS A 94 -9.39 -9.66 0.38
C LYS A 94 -10.06 -8.45 -0.24
N PRO A 95 -9.66 -8.04 -1.47
CA PRO A 95 -10.36 -6.98 -2.18
C PRO A 95 -11.84 -7.33 -2.36
N ASP A 96 -12.74 -6.42 -2.00
CA ASP A 96 -14.19 -6.55 -2.21
C ASP A 96 -14.64 -5.90 -3.53
N ARG A 97 -13.86 -4.93 -4.01
CA ARG A 97 -14.16 -4.13 -5.20
C ARG A 97 -12.87 -3.63 -5.85
N VAL A 98 -12.95 -3.35 -7.16
CA VAL A 98 -11.88 -2.67 -7.90
C VAL A 98 -12.41 -1.31 -8.37
N ARG A 99 -11.76 -0.23 -7.95
CA ARG A 99 -12.03 1.13 -8.47
C ARG A 99 -11.27 1.31 -9.79
N TRP A 100 -11.78 2.20 -10.65
CA TRP A 100 -11.12 2.57 -11.91
C TRP A 100 -10.88 1.40 -12.88
N TRP A 101 -11.80 0.42 -12.90
CA TRP A 101 -11.69 -0.78 -13.74
C TRP A 101 -11.40 -0.45 -15.22
N ASN A 102 -12.04 0.59 -15.75
CA ASN A 102 -11.91 0.96 -17.16
C ASN A 102 -10.54 1.57 -17.50
N ASP A 103 -9.83 2.12 -16.50
CA ASP A 103 -8.50 2.71 -16.63
C ASP A 103 -7.37 1.69 -16.34
N GLY A 104 -7.74 0.46 -15.98
CA GLY A 104 -6.79 -0.60 -15.67
C GLY A 104 -6.00 -1.07 -16.90
N ILE A 105 -4.79 -1.57 -16.65
CA ILE A 105 -3.93 -2.14 -17.71
C ILE A 105 -4.65 -3.35 -18.33
N PRO A 106 -4.78 -3.43 -19.67
CA PRO A 106 -5.60 -4.45 -20.32
C PRO A 106 -5.28 -5.90 -19.93
N TRP A 107 -4.00 -6.29 -19.87
CA TRP A 107 -3.63 -7.66 -19.52
C TRP A 107 -3.95 -8.00 -18.05
N ILE A 108 -3.88 -7.03 -17.13
CA ILE A 108 -4.27 -7.23 -15.73
C ILE A 108 -5.78 -7.42 -15.63
N ARG A 109 -6.55 -6.64 -16.41
CA ARG A 109 -8.01 -6.79 -16.46
C ARG A 109 -8.41 -8.18 -16.93
N GLU A 110 -7.70 -8.70 -17.92
CA GLU A 110 -7.97 -10.01 -18.47
C GLU A 110 -7.54 -11.14 -17.52
N LEU A 111 -6.40 -10.99 -16.84
CA LEU A 111 -6.01 -11.86 -15.72
C LEU A 111 -7.07 -11.88 -14.61
N LEU A 112 -7.59 -10.72 -14.19
CA LEU A 112 -8.59 -10.66 -13.13
C LEU A 112 -9.97 -11.20 -13.54
N ARG A 113 -10.30 -11.17 -14.83
CA ARG A 113 -11.57 -11.71 -15.36
C ARG A 113 -11.52 -13.21 -15.60
N ASN A 114 -10.43 -13.69 -16.19
CA ASN A 114 -10.34 -15.05 -16.73
C ASN A 114 -9.36 -15.93 -15.92
N GLY A 115 -8.72 -15.39 -14.87
CA GLY A 115 -7.70 -16.12 -14.12
C GLY A 115 -6.46 -16.40 -14.99
N ASP A 116 -5.87 -17.59 -14.83
CA ASP A 116 -4.66 -18.00 -15.55
C ASP A 116 -4.85 -18.00 -17.08
N GLU A 117 -6.08 -18.11 -17.58
CA GLU A 117 -6.41 -17.98 -19.01
C GLU A 117 -6.20 -16.55 -19.54
N GLY A 118 -6.10 -15.56 -18.66
CA GLY A 118 -5.79 -14.17 -18.98
C GLY A 118 -4.29 -13.87 -19.09
N LEU A 119 -3.40 -14.82 -18.77
CA LEU A 119 -1.96 -14.67 -18.92
C LEU A 119 -1.52 -15.04 -20.34
N VAL A 120 -0.66 -14.21 -20.94
CA VAL A 120 0.11 -14.63 -22.12
C VAL A 120 1.18 -15.61 -21.64
N VAL A 121 0.88 -16.90 -21.72
CA VAL A 121 1.85 -17.96 -21.43
C VAL A 121 2.82 -18.04 -22.60
N ASN A 122 4.09 -17.71 -22.36
CA ASN A 122 5.14 -18.07 -23.31
C ASN A 122 5.30 -19.60 -23.23
N GLN A 123 4.82 -20.33 -24.25
CA GLN A 123 4.77 -21.80 -24.26
C GLN A 123 6.16 -22.45 -24.07
N GLU A 124 7.25 -21.72 -24.32
CA GLU A 124 8.63 -22.21 -24.11
C GLU A 124 9.08 -22.24 -22.64
N ALA A 125 8.37 -21.58 -21.71
CA ALA A 125 8.77 -21.52 -20.29
C ALA A 125 8.07 -22.57 -19.40
N ILE A 126 7.03 -23.26 -19.88
CA ILE A 126 6.39 -24.36 -19.15
C ILE A 126 7.06 -25.69 -19.54
N VAL A 127 8.36 -25.80 -19.26
CA VAL A 127 9.02 -27.10 -19.10
C VAL A 127 9.99 -27.00 -17.93
N SER A 128 9.45 -26.96 -16.72
CA SER A 128 10.11 -27.61 -15.57
C SER A 128 9.17 -27.72 -14.38
N VAL A 129 8.60 -28.93 -14.29
CA VAL A 129 8.30 -29.69 -13.08
C VAL A 129 7.42 -28.99 -12.03
N VAL A 130 6.15 -29.39 -12.04
CA VAL A 130 5.35 -29.52 -10.82
C VAL A 130 6.18 -30.32 -9.81
N VAL A 131 6.72 -29.67 -8.79
CA VAL A 131 7.21 -30.37 -7.61
C VAL A 131 6.01 -30.55 -6.70
N GLU A 132 5.34 -31.69 -6.85
CA GLU A 132 4.52 -32.26 -5.79
C GLU A 132 5.45 -32.76 -4.67
N ASP A 133 5.05 -32.46 -3.43
CA ASP A 133 5.50 -32.98 -2.13
C ASP A 133 6.90 -32.60 -1.59
N VAL A 134 6.92 -31.74 -0.54
CA VAL A 134 7.22 -32.07 0.88
C VAL A 134 6.51 -31.09 1.82
#